data_AF-X6NUR5-F1
#
_entry.id   AF-X6NUR5-F1
#
_cell.length_a   1.000
_cell.length_b   1.000
_cell.length_c   1.000
_cell.angle_alpha   90.00
_cell.angle_beta   90.00
_cell.angle_gamma   90.00
#
_symmetry.space_group_name_H-M   'P 1'
#
loop_
_entity.id
_entity.type
_entity.pdbx_description
1 polymer ?
#
loop_
_entity_poly.entity_id
_entity_poly.type
_entity_poly.pdbx_seq_one_letter_code
_entity_poly.pdbx_strand_id
1 'polypeptide(L)'
;MVSNGQVNSVKLEGFMPEVVSSISRFVPVCGHLGLLPQTADCFGVRGNNLKDIERMKEEALRLQDAGCSFLVLEKVCVETAKYLSNILEIPTIGIGSGPFCDGQVLVWHDLLGLGLDAQPYKFVKQYDKLSTNVIASIENYVSDVKTKAFPTKDHSYFLSEKTRNQFQQLKGTNTQLGDFDLSTDFGPVPTPSSSSPNKPLLNKQAQTKVVASAKELRQYRSELEKNTKDAVVVFIPFLGGLHDGHLALVKHAKNVYPNAKIWTSLFLNPTQFNNVKDLETYPMNMQDDIRMLTDIGVDVIFTPSAQEMYPLAKELFRPFVDFYTLGEKVDEAKQRPGHFQGVGSVVTKLFAWVRPHKAIFGQKDFIQCILVTRLAQEFFPDLEIVVHPTVREPSGLAMSSRNNKLTPQEKQRAPLIYQILSVMATKIYLNSTSSDLSSHVHLTVKELRKIGAEFARNNNVELEYIAFHDPDTGFQLDDNLAIDGKNQCVTISIAGSVGKSTRLIDNIKVGKGVWDQFKLMKMY
;
A
#
# COMPACT_ATOMS: atom_id res chain seq x y z
N MET A 1 21.69 -4.27 -9.29
CA MET A 1 20.24 -4.46 -9.09
C MET A 1 19.50 -3.23 -9.58
N VAL A 2 18.81 -3.33 -10.72
CA VAL A 2 17.84 -2.35 -11.20
C VAL A 2 16.46 -2.93 -10.93
N SER A 3 15.74 -2.34 -9.99
CA SER A 3 14.36 -2.72 -9.66
C SER A 3 13.68 -1.52 -8.99
N ASN A 4 12.73 -0.88 -9.69
CA ASN A 4 11.61 -0.10 -9.13
C ASN A 4 11.80 1.29 -8.43
N GLY A 5 12.95 1.98 -8.40
CA GLY A 5 13.24 2.82 -7.20
C GLY A 5 13.15 4.37 -7.13
N GLN A 6 12.79 5.20 -8.14
CA GLN A 6 13.11 6.66 -8.08
C GLN A 6 14.61 6.91 -7.78
N VAL A 7 15.48 6.63 -8.75
CA VAL A 7 16.93 6.57 -8.52
C VAL A 7 17.51 7.97 -8.25
N ASN A 8 17.88 8.26 -6.99
CA ASN A 8 18.61 9.48 -6.61
C ASN A 8 20.11 9.43 -6.96
N SER A 9 20.68 8.24 -7.22
CA SER A 9 22.07 8.07 -7.68
C SER A 9 22.32 6.69 -8.32
N VAL A 10 23.22 6.60 -9.30
CA VAL A 10 23.69 5.32 -9.88
C VAL A 10 24.99 4.89 -9.21
N LYS A 11 25.04 3.67 -8.66
CA LYS A 11 26.29 3.07 -8.14
C LYS A 11 26.98 2.27 -9.24
N LEU A 12 28.25 2.58 -9.49
CA LEU A 12 29.11 1.85 -10.42
C LEU A 12 30.26 1.17 -9.66
N GLU A 13 30.45 -0.13 -9.90
CA GLU A 13 31.55 -0.90 -9.33
C GLU A 13 32.75 -0.93 -10.27
N GLY A 14 33.91 -0.54 -9.76
CA GLY A 14 35.17 -0.55 -10.50
C GLY A 14 35.49 0.75 -11.22
N PHE A 15 36.61 0.73 -11.95
CA PHE A 15 37.16 1.90 -12.60
C PHE A 15 36.58 2.10 -14.01
N MET A 16 35.57 2.97 -14.11
CA MET A 16 34.83 3.24 -15.37
C MET A 16 34.60 4.74 -15.63
N PRO A 17 35.65 5.58 -15.70
CA PRO A 17 35.51 7.03 -15.79
C PRO A 17 34.71 7.49 -17.03
N GLU A 18 34.82 6.80 -18.17
CA GLU A 18 34.06 7.15 -19.38
C GLU A 18 32.55 6.96 -19.20
N VAL A 19 32.15 5.92 -18.45
CA VAL A 19 30.74 5.68 -18.15
C VAL A 19 30.24 6.71 -17.15
N VAL A 20 31.03 7.01 -16.11
CA VAL A 20 30.72 8.08 -15.14
C VAL A 20 30.48 9.40 -15.87
N SER A 21 31.41 9.83 -16.72
CA SER A 21 31.32 11.10 -17.48
C SER A 21 30.07 11.18 -18.36
N SER A 22 29.66 10.04 -18.94
CA SER A 22 28.49 9.97 -19.80
C SER A 22 27.17 10.10 -19.03
N ILE A 23 27.11 9.64 -17.78
CA ILE A 23 25.86 9.58 -17.00
C ILE A 23 25.75 10.65 -15.91
N SER A 24 26.87 11.18 -15.40
CA SER A 24 26.94 12.13 -14.28
C SER A 24 26.20 13.44 -14.57
N ARG A 25 26.03 13.78 -15.85
CA ARG A 25 25.25 14.95 -16.31
C ARG A 25 23.74 14.82 -16.08
N PHE A 26 23.25 13.60 -15.88
CA PHE A 26 21.82 13.30 -15.79
C PHE A 26 21.39 12.78 -14.42
N VAL A 27 22.30 12.13 -13.69
CA VAL A 27 22.04 11.51 -12.39
C VAL A 27 23.31 11.51 -11.54
N PRO A 28 23.23 11.75 -10.21
CA PRO A 28 24.36 11.60 -9.31
C PRO A 28 24.98 10.20 -9.42
N VAL A 29 26.32 10.11 -9.36
CA VAL A 29 27.03 8.82 -9.50
C VAL A 29 27.81 8.51 -8.23
N CYS A 30 27.59 7.33 -7.67
CA CYS A 30 28.41 6.75 -6.63
C CYS A 30 29.47 5.87 -7.30
N GLY A 31 30.73 6.28 -7.25
CA GLY A 31 31.84 5.40 -7.62
C GLY A 31 32.13 4.41 -6.48
N HIS A 32 32.81 3.32 -6.80
CA HIS A 32 33.19 2.31 -5.82
C HIS A 32 34.59 1.79 -6.11
N LEU A 33 35.49 1.96 -5.14
CA LEU A 33 36.85 1.43 -5.14
C LEU A 33 37.08 0.52 -3.93
N GLY A 34 38.06 -0.37 -4.06
CA GLY A 34 38.37 -1.37 -3.05
C GLY A 34 37.95 -2.77 -3.50
N LEU A 35 37.34 -3.54 -2.60
CA LEU A 35 36.71 -4.81 -2.95
C LEU A 35 35.47 -4.54 -3.81
N LEU A 36 35.31 -5.25 -4.92
CA LEU A 36 34.16 -5.13 -5.81
C LEU A 36 33.32 -6.41 -5.73
N PRO A 37 32.31 -6.49 -4.84
CA PRO A 37 31.63 -7.75 -4.54
C PRO A 37 30.98 -8.43 -5.75
N GLN A 38 30.59 -7.66 -6.77
CA GLN A 38 29.94 -8.22 -7.97
C GLN A 38 30.93 -8.89 -8.93
N THR A 39 32.22 -8.59 -8.83
CA THR A 39 33.25 -9.05 -9.77
C THR A 39 34.48 -9.67 -9.10
N ALA A 40 34.45 -9.81 -7.77
CA ALA A 40 35.57 -10.35 -7.01
C ALA A 40 35.48 -11.88 -6.90
N ASP A 41 36.46 -12.57 -7.48
CA ASP A 41 36.65 -14.02 -7.28
C ASP A 41 37.27 -14.33 -5.89
N CYS A 42 37.88 -13.32 -5.24
CA CYS A 42 38.42 -13.43 -3.89
C CYS A 42 38.22 -12.13 -3.08
N PHE A 43 37.97 -12.27 -1.78
CA PHE A 43 37.65 -11.15 -0.87
C PHE A 43 38.91 -10.50 -0.27
N GLY A 44 39.85 -10.05 -1.10
CA GLY A 44 41.09 -9.40 -0.67
C GLY A 44 40.89 -8.01 -0.04
N VAL A 45 41.88 -7.54 0.73
CA VAL A 45 41.98 -6.14 1.21
C VAL A 45 42.75 -5.32 0.17
N ARG A 46 42.37 -4.06 -0.03
CA ARG A 46 43.00 -3.14 -1.00
C ARG A 46 43.75 -2.00 -0.31
N GLY A 47 44.67 -1.37 -1.03
CA GLY A 47 45.50 -0.28 -0.51
C GLY A 47 46.51 -0.76 0.53
N ASN A 48 46.96 -2.02 0.44
CA ASN A 48 47.85 -2.66 1.42
C ASN A 48 49.34 -2.66 1.02
N ASN A 49 49.67 -2.07 -0.13
CA ASN A 49 51.04 -1.89 -0.61
C ASN A 49 51.12 -0.62 -1.50
N LEU A 50 52.31 -0.06 -1.65
CA LEU A 50 52.51 1.24 -2.34
C LEU A 50 51.94 1.26 -3.77
N LYS A 51 52.13 0.21 -4.56
CA LYS A 51 51.63 0.16 -5.94
C LYS A 51 50.10 0.21 -6.00
N ASP A 52 49.43 -0.52 -5.11
CA ASP A 52 47.96 -0.51 -5.04
C ASP A 52 47.44 0.83 -4.49
N ILE A 53 48.16 1.46 -3.54
CA ILE A 53 47.82 2.80 -3.04
C ILE A 53 47.91 3.85 -4.14
N GLU A 54 49.00 3.87 -4.90
CA GLU A 54 49.20 4.79 -6.03
C GLU A 54 48.14 4.60 -7.10
N ARG A 55 47.83 3.35 -7.45
CA ARG A 55 46.77 3.02 -8.39
C ARG A 55 45.40 3.50 -7.89
N MET A 56 45.05 3.21 -6.64
CA MET A 56 43.76 3.63 -6.08
C MET A 56 43.63 5.15 -6.01
N LYS A 57 44.73 5.87 -5.74
CA LYS A 57 44.78 7.33 -5.82
C LYS A 57 44.44 7.83 -7.22
N GLU A 58 45.09 7.28 -8.24
CA GLU A 58 44.82 7.67 -9.63
C GLU A 58 43.37 7.37 -10.02
N GLU A 59 42.88 6.16 -9.70
CA GLU A 59 41.51 5.76 -9.99
C GLU A 59 40.48 6.65 -9.29
N ALA A 60 40.71 7.00 -8.01
CA ALA A 60 39.81 7.84 -7.24
C ALA A 60 39.71 9.27 -7.79
N LEU A 61 40.86 9.90 -8.10
CA LEU A 61 40.89 11.25 -8.68
C LEU A 61 40.22 11.27 -10.05
N ARG A 62 40.50 10.28 -10.91
CA ARG A 62 39.88 10.21 -12.24
C ARG A 62 38.38 9.95 -12.20
N LEU A 63 37.89 9.21 -11.20
CA LEU A 63 36.45 9.03 -10.99
C LEU A 63 35.78 10.31 -10.46
N GLN A 64 36.46 11.06 -9.59
CA GLN A 64 36.01 12.39 -9.17
C GLN A 64 35.91 13.35 -10.37
N ASP A 65 36.98 13.45 -11.16
CA ASP A 65 37.03 14.33 -12.34
C ASP A 65 35.98 13.95 -13.39
N ALA A 66 35.63 12.67 -13.50
CA ALA A 66 34.55 12.20 -14.37
C ALA A 66 33.13 12.56 -13.87
N GLY A 67 32.99 13.08 -12.64
CA GLY A 67 31.72 13.56 -12.09
C GLY A 67 31.06 12.63 -11.08
N CYS A 68 31.80 11.75 -10.41
CA CYS A 68 31.28 11.05 -9.23
C CYS A 68 30.87 12.06 -8.15
N SER A 69 29.69 11.87 -7.56
CA SER A 69 29.18 12.72 -6.48
C SER A 69 29.73 12.31 -5.11
N PHE A 70 30.12 11.04 -4.96
CA PHE A 70 30.83 10.49 -3.80
C PHE A 70 31.46 9.13 -4.16
N LEU A 71 32.39 8.66 -3.34
CA LEU A 71 33.04 7.35 -3.51
C LEU A 71 32.81 6.42 -2.33
N VAL A 72 32.45 5.17 -2.62
CA VAL A 72 32.51 4.09 -1.65
C VAL A 72 33.91 3.49 -1.63
N LEU A 73 34.49 3.33 -0.45
CA LEU A 73 35.75 2.63 -0.20
C LEU A 73 35.44 1.36 0.60
N GLU A 74 35.51 0.19 -0.04
CA GLU A 74 35.20 -1.11 0.59
C GLU A 74 36.46 -1.94 0.84
N LYS A 75 36.67 -2.39 2.09
CA LYS A 75 37.86 -3.13 2.54
C LYS A 75 39.19 -2.51 2.10
N VAL A 76 39.30 -1.19 2.23
CA VAL A 76 40.54 -0.44 1.98
C VAL A 76 41.30 -0.29 3.30
N CYS A 77 42.62 -0.46 3.30
CA CYS A 77 43.44 -0.21 4.50
C CYS A 77 43.17 1.19 5.06
N VAL A 78 43.13 1.30 6.39
CA VAL A 78 42.68 2.50 7.10
C VAL A 78 43.52 3.73 6.75
N GLU A 79 44.83 3.56 6.65
CA GLU A 79 45.77 4.61 6.27
C GLU A 79 45.51 5.10 4.84
N THR A 80 45.22 4.17 3.93
CA THR A 80 44.92 4.46 2.53
C THR A 80 43.56 5.14 2.38
N ALA A 81 42.54 4.67 3.10
CA ALA A 81 41.23 5.29 3.10
C ALA A 81 41.29 6.73 3.65
N LYS A 82 42.03 6.94 4.76
CA LYS A 82 42.29 8.28 5.30
C LYS A 82 43.01 9.17 4.28
N TYR A 83 44.04 8.63 3.61
CA TYR A 83 44.77 9.37 2.59
C TYR A 83 43.85 9.80 1.44
N LEU A 84 43.05 8.88 0.89
CA LEU A 84 42.11 9.17 -0.19
C LEU A 84 41.04 10.19 0.23
N SER A 85 40.45 10.04 1.40
CA SER A 85 39.42 10.94 1.92
C SER A 85 39.93 12.38 2.11
N ASN A 86 41.23 12.54 2.40
CA ASN A 86 41.85 13.86 2.57
C ASN A 86 42.17 14.59 1.25
N ILE A 87 42.37 13.85 0.15
CA ILE A 87 42.79 14.43 -1.15
C ILE A 87 41.63 14.61 -2.13
N LEU A 88 40.49 13.98 -1.86
CA LEU A 88 39.28 14.10 -2.66
C LEU A 88 38.45 15.30 -2.19
N GLU A 89 37.78 15.96 -3.14
CA GLU A 89 36.83 17.04 -2.88
C GLU A 89 35.39 16.52 -2.71
N ILE A 90 35.15 15.26 -3.08
CA ILE A 90 33.87 14.57 -2.95
C ILE A 90 33.84 13.66 -1.72
N PRO A 91 32.68 13.47 -1.07
CA PRO A 91 32.58 12.63 0.12
C PRO A 91 32.99 11.18 -0.13
N THR A 92 33.50 10.55 0.92
CA THR A 92 33.87 9.14 0.95
C THR A 92 33.01 8.36 1.95
N ILE A 93 32.57 7.17 1.56
CA ILE A 93 31.77 6.28 2.40
C ILE A 93 32.54 4.97 2.62
N GLY A 94 32.91 4.69 3.86
CA GLY A 94 33.66 3.48 4.22
C GLY A 94 32.76 2.27 4.44
N ILE A 95 33.17 1.13 3.88
CA ILE A 95 32.66 -0.20 4.23
C ILE A 95 33.86 -1.03 4.67
N GLY A 96 34.11 -1.04 5.97
CA GLY A 96 35.30 -1.69 6.52
C GLY A 96 36.64 -1.06 6.14
N SER A 97 36.62 0.26 5.92
CA SER A 97 37.80 1.06 5.54
C SER A 97 38.28 2.00 6.65
N GLY A 98 37.85 1.76 7.89
CA GLY A 98 38.20 2.57 9.06
C GLY A 98 37.38 3.86 9.18
N PRO A 99 37.52 4.60 10.29
CA PRO A 99 36.61 5.68 10.68
C PRO A 99 36.90 7.02 10.00
N PHE A 100 37.87 7.09 9.09
CA PHE A 100 38.35 8.35 8.51
C PHE A 100 37.65 8.75 7.20
N CYS A 101 36.76 7.91 6.67
CA CYS A 101 35.84 8.33 5.61
C CYS A 101 34.74 9.23 6.20
N ASP A 102 34.14 10.08 5.38
CA ASP A 102 33.08 11.03 5.77
C ASP A 102 31.79 10.34 6.26
N GLY A 103 31.55 9.11 5.82
CA GLY A 103 30.46 8.27 6.31
C GLY A 103 30.85 6.79 6.40
N GLN A 104 30.02 5.99 7.05
CA GLN A 104 30.20 4.56 7.21
C GLN A 104 28.91 3.81 6.91
N VAL A 105 29.02 2.66 6.24
CA VAL A 105 27.89 1.76 5.98
C VAL A 105 28.25 0.34 6.40
N LEU A 106 27.27 -0.36 6.98
CA LEU A 106 27.33 -1.79 7.26
C LEU A 106 26.10 -2.48 6.65
N VAL A 107 26.29 -3.73 6.24
CA VAL A 107 25.19 -4.58 5.78
C VAL A 107 24.41 -5.08 6.99
N TRP A 108 23.11 -4.80 7.04
CA TRP A 108 22.29 -5.06 8.22
C TRP A 108 22.18 -6.55 8.57
N HIS A 109 22.22 -7.46 7.59
CA HIS A 109 22.23 -8.90 7.84
C HIS A 109 23.47 -9.34 8.63
N ASP A 110 24.63 -8.81 8.25
CA ASP A 110 25.91 -9.08 8.93
C ASP A 110 25.92 -8.45 10.31
N LEU A 111 25.39 -7.22 10.43
CA LEU A 111 25.23 -6.48 11.68
C LEU A 111 24.38 -7.25 12.70
N LEU A 112 23.29 -7.89 12.26
CA LEU A 112 22.38 -8.69 13.09
C LEU A 112 22.80 -10.15 13.24
N GLY A 113 23.93 -10.55 12.63
CA GLY A 113 24.44 -11.91 12.70
C GLY A 113 23.49 -12.96 12.12
N LEU A 114 22.84 -12.63 10.99
CA LEU A 114 21.92 -13.54 10.27
C LEU A 114 22.64 -14.53 9.33
N GLY A 115 23.93 -14.35 9.08
CA GLY A 115 24.74 -15.30 8.31
C GLY A 115 24.82 -16.66 9.02
N LEU A 116 24.30 -17.69 8.38
CA LEU A 116 24.40 -19.08 8.83
C LEU A 116 25.83 -19.57 8.54
N ASP A 117 26.65 -19.70 9.57
CA ASP A 117 27.97 -20.37 9.57
C ASP A 117 29.18 -19.71 8.88
N ALA A 118 29.10 -18.45 8.46
CA ALA A 118 30.31 -17.71 8.06
C ALA A 118 30.94 -16.99 9.27
N GLN A 119 32.26 -17.13 9.47
CA GLN A 119 33.02 -16.21 10.31
C GLN A 119 32.76 -14.79 9.78
N PRO A 120 32.27 -13.84 10.61
CA PRO A 120 31.98 -12.50 10.14
C PRO A 120 33.25 -11.86 9.61
N TYR A 121 33.13 -11.05 8.55
CA TYR A 121 34.27 -10.28 8.07
C TYR A 121 34.83 -9.43 9.21
N LYS A 122 36.16 -9.30 9.30
CA LYS A 122 36.86 -8.56 10.37
C LYS A 122 36.29 -7.16 10.64
N PHE A 123 35.75 -6.50 9.62
CA PHE A 123 35.22 -5.15 9.72
C PHE A 123 33.76 -5.07 10.19
N VAL A 124 33.05 -6.20 10.29
CA VAL A 124 31.66 -6.24 10.76
C VAL A 124 31.65 -6.33 12.28
N LYS A 125 31.13 -5.29 12.93
CA LYS A 125 30.70 -5.37 14.32
C LYS A 125 29.29 -5.97 14.36
N GLN A 126 29.16 -7.19 14.88
CA GLN A 126 27.85 -7.78 15.16
C GLN A 126 27.29 -7.18 16.45
N TYR A 127 26.05 -6.71 16.39
CA TYR A 127 25.33 -6.20 17.56
C TYR A 127 24.39 -7.26 18.15
N ASP A 128 24.06 -8.28 17.36
CA ASP A 128 23.26 -9.43 17.78
C ASP A 128 23.64 -10.67 16.93
N LYS A 129 23.15 -11.85 17.32
CA LYS A 129 23.31 -13.13 16.60
C LYS A 129 21.94 -13.77 16.37
N LEU A 130 21.12 -13.11 15.57
CA LEU A 130 19.74 -13.53 15.34
C LEU A 130 19.62 -14.87 14.60
N SER A 131 20.65 -15.30 13.87
CA SER A 131 20.69 -16.62 13.22
C SER A 131 20.35 -17.75 14.18
N THR A 132 20.86 -17.72 15.42
CA THR A 132 20.60 -18.77 16.40
C THR A 132 19.11 -18.86 16.76
N ASN A 133 18.44 -17.72 16.96
CA ASN A 133 17.01 -17.69 17.28
C ASN A 133 16.15 -18.12 16.08
N VAL A 134 16.56 -17.73 14.87
CA VAL A 134 15.88 -18.12 13.63
C VAL A 134 15.99 -19.63 13.41
N ILE A 135 17.20 -20.20 13.52
CA ILE A 135 17.43 -21.65 13.40
C ILE A 135 16.58 -22.39 14.45
N ALA A 136 16.68 -21.99 15.72
CA ALA A 136 15.95 -22.65 16.79
C ALA A 136 14.43 -22.60 16.58
N SER A 137 13.90 -21.48 16.08
CA SER A 137 12.46 -21.34 15.77
C SER A 137 12.03 -22.26 14.63
N ILE A 138 12.86 -22.40 13.59
CA ILE A 138 12.61 -23.32 12.47
C ILE A 138 12.71 -24.77 12.92
N GLU A 139 13.71 -25.12 13.73
CA GLU A 139 13.87 -26.46 14.31
C GLU A 139 12.69 -26.83 15.21
N ASN A 140 12.21 -25.89 16.04
CA ASN A 140 11.01 -26.07 16.85
C ASN A 140 9.78 -26.32 15.97
N TYR A 141 9.58 -25.51 14.93
CA TYR A 141 8.47 -25.73 13.97
C TYR A 141 8.56 -27.12 13.31
N VAL A 142 9.75 -27.53 12.86
CA VAL A 142 9.97 -28.87 12.27
C VAL A 142 9.66 -29.96 13.29
N SER A 143 10.07 -29.79 14.55
CA SER A 143 9.76 -30.70 15.65
C SER A 143 8.25 -30.78 15.89
N ASP A 144 7.57 -29.65 15.98
CA ASP A 144 6.14 -29.55 16.23
C ASP A 144 5.34 -30.25 15.12
N VAL A 145 5.75 -30.07 13.85
CA VAL A 145 5.14 -30.76 12.71
C VAL A 145 5.39 -32.27 12.77
N LYS A 146 6.63 -32.71 13.03
CA LYS A 146 6.98 -34.15 13.08
C LYS A 146 6.27 -34.88 14.22
N THR A 147 6.08 -34.20 15.35
CA THR A 147 5.40 -34.75 16.54
C THR A 147 3.89 -34.58 16.49
N LYS A 148 3.35 -33.94 15.44
CA LYS A 148 1.93 -33.53 15.32
C LYS A 148 1.45 -32.58 16.42
N ALA A 149 2.36 -31.91 17.12
CA ALA A 149 2.05 -30.80 18.01
C ALA A 149 1.57 -29.56 17.23
N PHE A 150 1.91 -29.47 15.94
CA PHE A 150 1.37 -28.49 14.98
C PHE A 150 1.00 -29.17 13.64
N PRO A 151 -0.10 -28.74 12.97
CA PRO A 151 -1.08 -27.76 13.43
C PRO A 151 -1.95 -28.29 14.56
N THR A 152 -2.34 -27.41 15.49
CA THR A 152 -3.36 -27.72 16.51
C THR A 152 -4.77 -27.45 15.96
N LYS A 153 -5.80 -27.67 16.79
CA LYS A 153 -7.19 -27.30 16.47
C LYS A 153 -7.35 -25.82 16.10
N ASP A 154 -6.67 -24.92 16.81
CA ASP A 154 -6.74 -23.47 16.54
C ASP A 154 -6.11 -23.07 15.21
N HIS A 155 -5.25 -23.95 14.67
CA HIS A 155 -4.59 -23.78 13.37
C HIS A 155 -5.26 -24.59 12.26
N SER A 156 -6.46 -25.13 12.51
CA SER A 156 -7.18 -26.04 11.61
C SER A 156 -8.61 -25.57 11.35
N TYR A 157 -9.11 -25.83 10.14
CA TYR A 157 -10.50 -25.55 9.76
C TYR A 157 -11.32 -26.83 9.80
N PHE A 158 -12.55 -26.73 10.31
CA PHE A 158 -13.43 -27.89 10.49
C PHE A 158 -14.72 -27.74 9.69
N LEU A 159 -15.22 -28.86 9.16
CA LEU A 159 -16.56 -28.90 8.56
C LEU A 159 -17.62 -28.42 9.56
N SER A 160 -18.64 -27.71 9.05
CA SER A 160 -19.83 -27.40 9.84
C SER A 160 -20.52 -28.69 10.31
N GLU A 161 -21.26 -28.65 11.41
CA GLU A 161 -21.97 -29.81 11.95
C GLU A 161 -22.93 -30.43 10.93
N LYS A 162 -23.67 -29.61 10.19
CA LYS A 162 -24.57 -30.03 9.11
C LYS A 162 -23.80 -30.75 7.99
N THR A 163 -22.69 -30.18 7.53
CA THR A 163 -21.85 -30.78 6.48
C THR A 163 -21.18 -32.05 6.97
N ARG A 164 -20.78 -32.11 8.25
CA ARG A 164 -20.19 -33.29 8.88
C ARG A 164 -21.19 -34.44 8.95
N ASN A 165 -22.45 -34.17 9.28
CA ASN A 165 -23.51 -35.20 9.28
C ASN A 165 -23.81 -35.72 7.87
N GLN A 166 -23.83 -34.84 6.87
CA GLN A 166 -23.96 -35.23 5.46
C GLN A 166 -22.74 -36.05 4.97
N PHE A 167 -21.54 -35.66 5.40
CA PHE A 167 -20.30 -36.37 5.12
C PHE A 167 -20.28 -37.76 5.78
N GLN A 168 -20.81 -37.90 6.99
CA GLN A 168 -20.98 -39.20 7.64
C GLN A 168 -21.99 -40.10 6.92
N GLN A 169 -23.06 -39.53 6.34
CA GLN A 169 -24.00 -40.28 5.50
C GLN A 169 -23.36 -40.78 4.20
N LEU A 170 -22.43 -40.01 3.61
CA LEU A 170 -21.60 -40.44 2.47
C LEU A 170 -20.63 -41.58 2.83
N LYS A 171 -20.18 -41.65 4.10
CA LYS A 171 -19.31 -42.72 4.61
C LYS A 171 -19.98 -44.10 4.57
N GLY A 172 -21.33 -44.15 4.64
CA GLY A 172 -22.12 -45.39 4.52
C GLY A 172 -22.11 -46.00 3.11
N THR A 173 -21.72 -45.23 2.08
CA THR A 173 -21.53 -45.71 0.71
C THR A 173 -20.04 -45.93 0.43
N ASN A 174 -19.55 -47.09 0.84
CA ASN A 174 -18.37 -47.79 0.32
C ASN A 174 -17.14 -46.92 -0.08
N THR A 175 -16.60 -46.13 0.85
CA THR A 175 -15.32 -45.44 0.67
C THR A 175 -14.38 -45.79 1.82
N GLN A 176 -13.17 -46.24 1.49
CA GLN A 176 -12.05 -46.52 2.41
C GLN A 176 -11.50 -45.23 3.05
N LEU A 177 -12.35 -44.47 3.73
CA LEU A 177 -11.94 -43.36 4.58
C LEU A 177 -11.94 -43.90 6.00
N GLY A 178 -10.74 -44.16 6.55
CA GLY A 178 -10.55 -44.62 7.92
C GLY A 178 -11.26 -43.72 8.94
N ASP A 179 -11.37 -44.19 10.19
CA ASP A 179 -12.00 -43.42 11.26
C ASP A 179 -11.20 -42.15 11.57
N PHE A 180 -11.66 -41.01 11.04
CA PHE A 180 -11.23 -39.68 11.44
C PHE A 180 -11.75 -39.38 12.84
N ASP A 181 -10.93 -39.65 13.84
CA ASP A 181 -11.19 -39.22 15.20
C ASP A 181 -10.38 -37.96 15.50
N LEU A 182 -11.04 -36.80 15.31
CA LEU A 182 -10.48 -35.47 15.58
C LEU A 182 -10.10 -35.24 17.06
N SER A 183 -10.41 -36.19 17.95
CA SER A 183 -9.96 -36.16 19.34
C SER A 183 -8.59 -36.81 19.55
N THR A 184 -8.18 -37.74 18.68
CA THR A 184 -6.91 -38.49 18.77
C THR A 184 -5.92 -38.17 17.65
N ASP A 185 -6.36 -37.53 16.56
CA ASP A 185 -5.51 -37.18 15.41
C ASP A 185 -4.58 -35.97 15.62
N PHE A 186 -4.84 -35.14 16.64
CA PHE A 186 -3.99 -34.03 17.03
C PHE A 186 -3.05 -34.44 18.16
N GLY A 187 -1.76 -34.16 18.02
CA GLY A 187 -0.77 -34.42 19.06
C GLY A 187 -1.00 -33.55 20.30
N PRO A 188 -0.29 -33.85 21.42
CA PRO A 188 -0.37 -33.05 22.63
C PRO A 188 -0.01 -31.59 22.35
N VAL A 189 -0.78 -30.66 22.93
CA VAL A 189 -0.52 -29.22 22.82
C VAL A 189 0.85 -28.95 23.49
N PRO A 190 1.81 -28.36 22.78
CA PRO A 190 3.13 -28.11 23.34
C PRO A 190 3.00 -27.13 24.51
N THR A 191 3.65 -27.45 25.62
CA THR A 191 3.78 -26.55 26.77
C THR A 191 4.79 -25.45 26.41
N PRO A 192 4.53 -24.17 26.70
CA PRO A 192 5.47 -23.10 26.35
C PRO A 192 6.83 -23.36 27.01
N SER A 193 7.89 -23.46 26.21
CA SER A 193 9.25 -23.60 26.74
C SER A 193 9.69 -22.32 27.45
N SER A 194 10.20 -22.46 28.67
CA SER A 194 10.49 -21.39 29.63
C SER A 194 11.79 -20.61 29.36
N SER A 195 12.26 -20.53 28.12
CA SER A 195 13.47 -19.79 27.77
C SER A 195 13.21 -18.79 26.64
N SER A 196 12.43 -17.75 26.94
CA SER A 196 12.41 -16.52 26.15
C SER A 196 13.24 -15.45 26.87
N PRO A 197 14.39 -15.02 26.33
CA PRO A 197 15.09 -13.85 26.85
C PRO A 197 14.24 -12.60 26.55
N ASN A 198 13.85 -11.91 27.62
CA ASN A 198 13.30 -10.56 27.69
C ASN A 198 12.51 -10.08 26.46
N LYS A 199 11.19 -10.34 26.47
CA LYS A 199 10.25 -9.47 25.75
C LYS A 199 10.48 -8.04 26.23
N PRO A 200 10.81 -7.07 25.37
CA PRO A 200 10.70 -5.67 25.74
C PRO A 200 9.25 -5.42 26.17
N LEU A 201 9.09 -4.66 27.25
CA LEU A 201 7.80 -4.28 27.84
C LEU A 201 6.86 -3.75 26.75
N LEU A 202 6.04 -4.63 26.17
CA LEU A 202 4.87 -4.24 25.41
C LEU A 202 3.92 -3.62 26.41
N ASN A 203 3.80 -2.28 26.34
CA ASN A 203 2.67 -1.55 26.91
C ASN A 203 1.40 -2.37 26.69
N LYS A 204 0.62 -2.60 27.76
CA LYS A 204 -0.70 -3.25 27.73
C LYS A 204 -1.46 -2.82 26.46
N GLN A 205 -1.50 -3.67 25.44
CA GLN A 205 -2.32 -3.42 24.26
C GLN A 205 -3.77 -3.39 24.75
N ALA A 206 -4.46 -2.26 24.57
CA ALA A 206 -5.89 -2.20 24.77
C ALA A 206 -6.54 -3.23 23.83
N GLN A 207 -7.36 -4.13 24.39
CA GLN A 207 -8.02 -5.18 23.63
C GLN A 207 -9.04 -4.56 22.64
N THR A 208 -8.92 -4.89 21.35
CA THR A 208 -9.90 -4.51 20.32
C THR A 208 -11.29 -5.02 20.69
N LYS A 209 -12.30 -4.17 20.63
CA LYS A 209 -13.70 -4.56 20.86
C LYS A 209 -14.42 -4.76 19.53
N VAL A 210 -15.06 -5.91 19.36
CA VAL A 210 -15.94 -6.19 18.22
C VAL A 210 -17.38 -6.07 18.70
N VAL A 211 -18.16 -5.21 18.06
CA VAL A 211 -19.55 -4.92 18.44
C VAL A 211 -20.48 -5.10 17.24
N ALA A 212 -21.68 -5.65 17.45
CA ALA A 212 -22.58 -6.04 16.36
C ALA A 212 -23.89 -5.26 16.32
N SER A 213 -24.25 -4.56 17.41
CA SER A 213 -25.49 -3.78 17.49
C SER A 213 -25.23 -2.28 17.61
N ALA A 214 -26.12 -1.47 17.03
CA ALA A 214 -26.08 -0.02 17.15
C ALA A 214 -26.25 0.43 18.62
N LYS A 215 -27.02 -0.34 19.41
CA LYS A 215 -27.18 -0.07 20.85
C LYS A 215 -25.84 -0.16 21.58
N GLU A 216 -25.12 -1.26 21.38
CA GLU A 216 -23.81 -1.50 21.99
C GLU A 216 -22.76 -0.48 21.54
N LEU A 217 -22.70 -0.19 20.23
CA LEU A 217 -21.81 0.83 19.67
C LEU A 217 -22.03 2.21 20.32
N ARG A 218 -23.30 2.64 20.45
CA ARG A 218 -23.65 3.93 21.07
C ARG A 218 -23.41 3.95 22.58
N GLN A 219 -23.58 2.82 23.26
CA GLN A 219 -23.24 2.68 24.67
C GLN A 219 -21.74 2.89 24.86
N TYR A 220 -20.91 2.21 24.06
CA TYR A 220 -19.47 2.36 24.14
C TYR A 220 -19.01 3.79 23.81
N ARG A 221 -19.65 4.44 22.84
CA ARG A 221 -19.35 5.85 22.52
C ARG A 221 -19.68 6.77 23.70
N SER A 222 -20.83 6.57 24.34
CA SER A 222 -21.25 7.37 25.50
C SER A 222 -20.36 7.13 26.73
N GLU A 223 -19.90 5.89 26.94
CA GLU A 223 -18.93 5.56 28.00
C GLU A 223 -17.58 6.22 27.76
N LEU A 224 -17.10 6.21 26.51
CA LEU A 224 -15.86 6.88 26.13
C LEU A 224 -15.91 8.39 26.43
N GLU A 225 -17.01 9.06 26.06
CA GLU A 225 -17.21 10.49 26.33
C GLU A 225 -17.29 10.81 27.82
N LYS A 226 -17.85 9.92 28.64
CA LYS A 226 -17.92 10.09 30.10
C LYS A 226 -16.58 9.88 30.79
N ASN A 227 -15.82 8.89 30.35
CA ASN A 227 -14.61 8.44 31.05
C ASN A 227 -13.35 9.16 30.58
N THR A 228 -13.37 9.71 29.36
CA THR A 228 -12.20 10.36 28.75
C THR A 228 -12.59 11.75 28.29
N LYS A 229 -12.16 12.76 29.05
CA LYS A 229 -12.30 14.16 28.65
C LYS A 229 -11.58 14.38 27.31
N ASP A 230 -12.23 15.09 26.38
CA ASP A 230 -11.70 15.41 25.05
C ASP A 230 -11.34 14.18 24.19
N ALA A 231 -12.06 13.07 24.36
CA ALA A 231 -11.83 11.83 23.61
C ALA A 231 -12.06 11.99 22.09
N VAL A 232 -10.97 12.02 21.32
CA VAL A 232 -11.04 12.03 19.85
C VAL A 232 -11.32 10.62 19.33
N VAL A 233 -12.27 10.50 18.40
CA VAL A 233 -12.55 9.27 17.64
C VAL A 233 -12.30 9.53 16.16
N VAL A 234 -11.46 8.69 15.57
CA VAL A 234 -11.21 8.64 14.13
C VAL A 234 -11.90 7.39 13.59
N PHE A 235 -12.83 7.59 12.67
CA PHE A 235 -13.64 6.52 12.09
C PHE A 235 -13.23 6.19 10.66
N ILE A 236 -13.13 4.90 10.33
CA ILE A 236 -12.76 4.44 9.00
C ILE A 236 -13.77 3.36 8.55
N PRO A 237 -14.77 3.71 7.71
CA PRO A 237 -15.77 2.75 7.29
C PRO A 237 -15.24 1.82 6.20
N PHE A 238 -15.35 0.52 6.42
CA PHE A 238 -15.03 -0.51 5.43
C PHE A 238 -16.25 -1.39 5.12
N LEU A 239 -16.26 -1.92 3.89
CA LEU A 239 -17.23 -2.95 3.49
C LEU A 239 -16.77 -4.36 3.90
N GLY A 240 -15.45 -4.56 3.99
CA GLY A 240 -14.80 -5.87 4.08
C GLY A 240 -13.95 -6.19 2.84
N GLY A 241 -13.27 -7.34 2.86
CA GLY A 241 -12.29 -7.72 1.84
C GLY A 241 -11.05 -6.85 1.94
N LEU A 242 -10.47 -6.76 3.15
CA LEU A 242 -9.40 -5.84 3.44
C LEU A 242 -8.11 -6.17 2.67
N HIS A 243 -7.30 -5.14 2.43
CA HIS A 243 -6.02 -5.21 1.73
C HIS A 243 -5.13 -4.07 2.22
N ASP A 244 -3.88 -4.01 1.76
CA ASP A 244 -2.90 -3.03 2.25
C ASP A 244 -3.36 -1.57 2.10
N GLY A 245 -4.12 -1.26 1.06
CA GLY A 245 -4.79 0.04 0.94
C GLY A 245 -5.67 0.41 2.14
N HIS A 246 -6.51 -0.51 2.63
CA HIS A 246 -7.33 -0.28 3.84
C HIS A 246 -6.46 -0.15 5.09
N LEU A 247 -5.44 -1.01 5.22
CA LEU A 247 -4.51 -0.96 6.36
C LEU A 247 -3.71 0.34 6.39
N ALA A 248 -3.39 0.92 5.22
CA ALA A 248 -2.71 2.20 5.14
C ALA A 248 -3.55 3.34 5.75
N LEU A 249 -4.88 3.35 5.56
CA LEU A 249 -5.77 4.32 6.20
C LEU A 249 -5.70 4.21 7.73
N VAL A 250 -5.70 2.99 8.27
CA VAL A 250 -5.57 2.75 9.71
C VAL A 250 -4.20 3.18 10.24
N LYS A 251 -3.11 2.83 9.53
CA LYS A 251 -1.74 3.26 9.89
C LYS A 251 -1.62 4.78 9.88
N HIS A 252 -2.18 5.43 8.86
CA HIS A 252 -2.21 6.88 8.77
C HIS A 252 -2.96 7.50 9.95
N ALA A 253 -4.15 6.97 10.29
CA ALA A 253 -4.91 7.45 11.43
C ALA A 253 -4.11 7.36 12.73
N LYS A 254 -3.44 6.22 12.99
CA LYS A 254 -2.62 6.02 14.19
C LYS A 254 -1.40 6.94 14.24
N ASN A 255 -0.78 7.22 13.09
CA ASN A 255 0.39 8.08 13.00
C ASN A 255 0.04 9.56 13.20
N VAL A 256 -1.05 10.03 12.58
CA VAL A 256 -1.47 11.44 12.62
C VAL A 256 -2.23 11.76 13.91
N TYR A 257 -2.94 10.78 14.47
CA TYR A 257 -3.78 10.95 15.66
C TYR A 257 -3.43 9.93 16.76
N PRO A 258 -2.20 9.98 17.33
CA PRO A 258 -1.71 8.95 18.25
C PRO A 258 -2.52 8.78 19.54
N ASN A 259 -3.27 9.82 19.94
CA ASN A 259 -4.11 9.81 21.13
C ASN A 259 -5.60 9.52 20.83
N ALA A 260 -5.97 9.39 19.55
CA ALA A 260 -7.34 9.13 19.17
C ALA A 260 -7.69 7.65 19.27
N LYS A 261 -8.99 7.38 19.49
CA LYS A 261 -9.56 6.04 19.38
C LYS A 261 -9.92 5.75 17.94
N ILE A 262 -9.37 4.66 17.40
CA ILE A 262 -9.57 4.26 16.02
C ILE A 262 -10.73 3.27 15.95
N TRP A 263 -11.80 3.68 15.27
CA TRP A 263 -13.01 2.89 15.11
C TRP A 263 -13.20 2.56 13.65
N THR A 264 -13.67 1.36 13.35
CA THR A 264 -13.96 0.94 11.98
C THR A 264 -15.32 0.27 11.90
N SER A 265 -15.93 0.27 10.71
CA SER A 265 -17.04 -0.65 10.42
C SER A 265 -16.60 -1.69 9.41
N LEU A 266 -17.16 -2.90 9.51
CA LEU A 266 -17.12 -3.93 8.48
C LEU A 266 -18.56 -4.29 8.13
N PHE A 267 -19.10 -3.65 7.08
CA PHE A 267 -20.47 -3.85 6.67
C PHE A 267 -20.61 -3.83 5.14
N LEU A 268 -20.87 -4.98 4.55
CA LEU A 268 -21.20 -5.11 3.13
C LEU A 268 -22.61 -4.57 2.88
N ASN A 269 -22.70 -3.28 2.58
CA ASN A 269 -23.96 -2.57 2.41
C ASN A 269 -24.71 -3.00 1.14
N PRO A 270 -25.88 -3.69 1.20
CA PRO A 270 -26.57 -4.14 0.01
C PRO A 270 -27.14 -3.02 -0.87
N THR A 271 -27.45 -1.85 -0.29
CA THR A 271 -28.17 -0.77 -1.00
C THR A 271 -27.33 -0.04 -2.04
N GLN A 272 -26.01 -0.21 -2.00
CA GLN A 272 -25.10 0.42 -2.93
C GLN A 272 -24.68 -0.52 -4.08
N PHE A 273 -25.23 -1.74 -4.13
CA PHE A 273 -24.93 -2.70 -5.20
C PHE A 273 -26.05 -2.70 -6.24
N ASN A 274 -25.70 -2.27 -7.45
CA ASN A 274 -26.60 -2.31 -8.60
C ASN A 274 -26.71 -3.71 -9.22
N ASN A 275 -25.76 -4.59 -8.91
CA ASN A 275 -25.68 -5.93 -9.43
C ASN A 275 -25.70 -6.94 -8.27
N VAL A 276 -26.76 -7.75 -8.19
CA VAL A 276 -26.94 -8.78 -7.17
C VAL A 276 -25.79 -9.79 -7.17
N LYS A 277 -25.30 -10.18 -8.36
CA LYS A 277 -24.17 -11.09 -8.49
C LYS A 277 -22.86 -10.47 -7.96
N ASP A 278 -22.67 -9.16 -8.09
CA ASP A 278 -21.49 -8.48 -7.51
C ASP A 278 -21.54 -8.49 -5.98
N LEU A 279 -22.73 -8.31 -5.39
CA LEU A 279 -22.95 -8.43 -3.95
C LEU A 279 -22.69 -9.86 -3.46
N GLU A 280 -23.25 -10.87 -4.12
CA GLU A 280 -23.10 -12.30 -3.77
C GLU A 280 -21.65 -12.78 -3.89
N THR A 281 -20.91 -12.28 -4.88
CA THR A 281 -19.52 -12.67 -5.16
C THR A 281 -18.49 -11.70 -4.59
N TYR A 282 -18.89 -10.78 -3.70
CA TYR A 282 -17.96 -9.81 -3.14
C TYR A 282 -16.87 -10.53 -2.30
N PRO A 283 -15.57 -10.32 -2.58
CA PRO A 283 -14.49 -11.08 -1.96
C PRO A 283 -14.23 -10.56 -0.55
N MET A 284 -14.94 -11.12 0.43
CA MET A 284 -14.84 -10.75 1.84
C MET A 284 -14.74 -11.99 2.72
N ASN A 285 -13.81 -11.95 3.68
CA ASN A 285 -13.77 -12.89 4.80
C ASN A 285 -13.80 -12.10 6.11
N MET A 286 -14.96 -12.10 6.78
CA MET A 286 -15.18 -11.34 8.01
C MET A 286 -14.17 -11.68 9.12
N GLN A 287 -13.80 -12.95 9.26
CA GLN A 287 -12.87 -13.37 10.32
C GLN A 287 -11.44 -12.88 10.04
N ASP A 288 -10.98 -12.99 8.80
CA ASP A 288 -9.67 -12.47 8.39
C ASP A 288 -9.62 -10.94 8.51
N ASP A 289 -10.69 -10.25 8.08
CA ASP A 289 -10.79 -8.79 8.17
C ASP A 289 -10.72 -8.31 9.64
N ILE A 290 -11.47 -8.95 10.54
CA ILE A 290 -11.42 -8.65 12.00
C ILE A 290 -10.01 -8.88 12.55
N ARG A 291 -9.36 -9.99 12.18
CA ARG A 291 -7.99 -10.29 12.61
C ARG A 291 -7.02 -9.21 12.14
N MET A 292 -7.05 -8.84 10.85
CA MET A 292 -6.18 -7.80 10.29
C MET A 292 -6.35 -6.45 11.01
N LEU A 293 -7.59 -6.07 11.34
CA LEU A 293 -7.86 -4.83 12.10
C LEU A 293 -7.45 -4.93 13.57
N THR A 294 -7.58 -6.11 14.18
CA THR A 294 -7.14 -6.37 15.55
C THR A 294 -5.61 -6.30 15.65
N ASP A 295 -4.90 -6.95 14.74
CA ASP A 295 -3.43 -7.01 14.71
C ASP A 295 -2.81 -5.63 14.53
N ILE A 296 -3.45 -4.76 13.74
CA ILE A 296 -3.00 -3.38 13.55
C ILE A 296 -3.42 -2.44 14.68
N GLY A 297 -4.16 -2.95 15.67
CA GLY A 297 -4.56 -2.26 16.89
C GLY A 297 -5.64 -1.20 16.66
N VAL A 298 -6.74 -1.58 16.02
CA VAL A 298 -8.02 -0.84 16.02
C VAL A 298 -8.69 -0.99 17.39
N ASP A 299 -9.30 0.07 17.93
CA ASP A 299 -9.96 0.02 19.24
C ASP A 299 -11.36 -0.62 19.16
N VAL A 300 -12.13 -0.32 18.10
CA VAL A 300 -13.51 -0.82 17.91
C VAL A 300 -13.77 -1.22 16.46
N ILE A 301 -14.32 -2.41 16.27
CA ILE A 301 -14.78 -2.91 14.97
C ILE A 301 -16.30 -3.15 15.05
N PHE A 302 -17.06 -2.35 14.32
CA PHE A 302 -18.52 -2.50 14.21
C PHE A 302 -18.89 -3.44 13.06
N THR A 303 -19.49 -4.58 13.36
CA THR A 303 -19.85 -5.64 12.39
C THR A 303 -21.37 -5.87 12.35
N PRO A 304 -22.19 -4.89 11.92
CA PRO A 304 -23.63 -5.03 11.96
C PRO A 304 -24.16 -5.98 10.89
N SER A 305 -25.32 -6.57 11.16
CA SER A 305 -26.09 -7.27 10.14
C SER A 305 -26.87 -6.28 9.26
N ALA A 306 -27.31 -6.72 8.07
CA ALA A 306 -28.21 -5.92 7.22
C ALA A 306 -29.53 -5.59 7.92
N GLN A 307 -30.04 -6.49 8.78
CA GLN A 307 -31.25 -6.25 9.57
C GLN A 307 -31.05 -5.16 10.62
N GLU A 308 -29.86 -5.10 11.25
CA GLU A 308 -29.50 -4.02 12.19
C GLU A 308 -29.37 -2.68 11.45
N MET A 309 -28.71 -2.69 10.29
CA MET A 309 -28.55 -1.49 9.46
C MET A 309 -29.84 -1.04 8.80
N TYR A 310 -30.77 -1.93 8.50
CA TYR A 310 -32.00 -1.62 7.77
C TYR A 310 -33.22 -2.39 8.31
N PRO A 311 -33.68 -2.10 9.54
CA PRO A 311 -34.79 -2.83 10.15
C PRO A 311 -36.10 -2.68 9.38
N LEU A 312 -36.29 -1.53 8.71
CA LEU A 312 -37.47 -1.20 7.91
C LEU A 312 -37.30 -1.56 6.42
N ALA A 313 -36.34 -2.42 6.04
CA ALA A 313 -36.05 -2.70 4.63
C ALA A 313 -37.24 -3.27 3.84
N LYS A 314 -38.22 -3.87 4.54
CA LYS A 314 -39.45 -4.45 3.96
C LYS A 314 -40.67 -3.54 4.12
N GLU A 315 -40.51 -2.34 4.67
CA GLU A 315 -41.61 -1.39 4.87
C GLU A 315 -41.85 -0.52 3.64
N LEU A 316 -43.07 0.02 3.54
CA LEU A 316 -43.51 0.82 2.39
C LEU A 316 -42.76 2.15 2.27
N PHE A 317 -42.37 2.76 3.39
CA PHE A 317 -41.71 4.07 3.44
C PHE A 317 -40.29 3.93 4.00
N ARG A 318 -39.31 3.79 3.10
CA ARG A 318 -37.90 3.69 3.48
C ARG A 318 -37.20 5.04 3.36
N PRO A 319 -36.62 5.59 4.45
CA PRO A 319 -35.84 6.83 4.37
C PRO A 319 -34.49 6.57 3.68
N PHE A 320 -34.02 7.58 2.95
CA PHE A 320 -32.71 7.59 2.30
C PHE A 320 -32.17 9.02 2.21
N VAL A 321 -30.88 9.13 1.89
CA VAL A 321 -30.21 10.39 1.58
C VAL A 321 -30.06 10.50 0.07
N ASP A 322 -30.56 11.60 -0.50
CA ASP A 322 -30.42 11.92 -1.92
C ASP A 322 -29.38 13.02 -2.15
N PHE A 323 -28.66 12.92 -3.26
CA PHE A 323 -27.75 13.95 -3.74
C PHE A 323 -28.32 14.52 -5.05
N TYR A 324 -29.24 15.47 -4.92
CA TYR A 324 -29.95 16.10 -6.04
C TYR A 324 -29.03 16.41 -7.22
N THR A 325 -29.48 16.11 -8.45
CA THR A 325 -28.77 16.34 -9.73
C THR A 325 -27.47 15.56 -9.96
N LEU A 326 -27.04 14.70 -9.01
CA LEU A 326 -25.78 13.97 -9.14
C LEU A 326 -25.74 13.07 -10.39
N GLY A 327 -26.81 12.31 -10.64
CA GLY A 327 -26.91 11.41 -11.79
C GLY A 327 -26.94 12.13 -13.14
N GLU A 328 -27.21 13.43 -13.16
CA GLU A 328 -27.20 14.27 -14.37
C GLU A 328 -25.81 14.85 -14.66
N LYS A 329 -24.99 15.04 -13.61
CA LYS A 329 -23.74 15.81 -13.66
C LYS A 329 -22.46 14.99 -13.49
N VAL A 330 -22.58 13.71 -13.14
CA VAL A 330 -21.43 12.84 -12.85
C VAL A 330 -21.63 11.48 -13.51
N ASP A 331 -20.74 11.13 -14.45
CA ASP A 331 -20.84 9.87 -15.19
C ASP A 331 -20.87 8.64 -14.29
N GLU A 332 -20.09 8.60 -13.20
CA GLU A 332 -20.14 7.43 -12.30
C GLU A 332 -21.54 7.24 -11.69
N ALA A 333 -22.23 8.32 -11.34
CA ALA A 333 -23.57 8.24 -10.78
C ALA A 333 -24.60 7.83 -11.84
N LYS A 334 -24.45 8.35 -13.07
CA LYS A 334 -25.27 7.96 -14.21
C LYS A 334 -25.15 6.48 -14.54
N GLN A 335 -23.93 5.93 -14.48
CA GLN A 335 -23.67 4.52 -14.73
C GLN A 335 -24.06 3.61 -13.56
N ARG A 336 -24.26 4.18 -12.37
CA ARG A 336 -24.62 3.45 -11.15
C ARG A 336 -25.84 4.07 -10.45
N PRO A 337 -27.04 4.07 -11.08
CA PRO A 337 -28.24 4.63 -10.47
C PRO A 337 -28.49 4.06 -9.07
N GLY A 338 -28.75 4.93 -8.08
CA GLY A 338 -28.99 4.53 -6.69
C GLY A 338 -27.75 4.16 -5.87
N HIS A 339 -26.57 3.97 -6.48
CA HIS A 339 -25.34 3.60 -5.76
C HIS A 339 -24.99 4.62 -4.67
N PHE A 340 -24.89 5.89 -5.04
CA PHE A 340 -24.50 6.95 -4.13
C PHE A 340 -25.59 7.29 -3.10
N GLN A 341 -26.88 7.08 -3.43
CA GLN A 341 -27.96 7.12 -2.44
C GLN A 341 -27.74 6.05 -1.36
N GLY A 342 -27.36 4.83 -1.76
CA GLY A 342 -27.00 3.76 -0.84
C GLY A 342 -25.80 4.12 0.05
N VAL A 343 -24.75 4.69 -0.54
CA VAL A 343 -23.54 5.16 0.17
C VAL A 343 -23.87 6.30 1.15
N GLY A 344 -24.56 7.35 0.70
CA GLY A 344 -24.94 8.48 1.54
C GLY A 344 -25.80 8.05 2.72
N SER A 345 -26.78 7.17 2.48
CA SER A 345 -27.67 6.66 3.52
C SER A 345 -26.93 5.85 4.59
N VAL A 346 -26.02 4.95 4.17
CA VAL A 346 -25.26 4.12 5.13
C VAL A 346 -24.25 4.96 5.91
N VAL A 347 -23.55 5.87 5.24
CA VAL A 347 -22.54 6.74 5.87
C VAL A 347 -23.19 7.70 6.86
N THR A 348 -24.32 8.32 6.51
CA THR A 348 -25.10 9.19 7.42
C THR A 348 -25.46 8.45 8.70
N LYS A 349 -25.93 7.20 8.55
CA LYS A 349 -26.32 6.36 9.67
C LYS A 349 -25.12 5.98 10.56
N LEU A 350 -23.98 5.64 9.94
CA LEU A 350 -22.74 5.35 10.67
C LEU A 350 -22.22 6.59 11.41
N PHE A 351 -22.21 7.76 10.78
CA PHE A 351 -21.78 9.02 11.42
C PHE A 351 -22.67 9.37 12.61
N ALA A 352 -24.00 9.26 12.47
CA ALA A 352 -24.93 9.50 13.56
C ALA A 352 -24.74 8.55 14.76
N TRP A 353 -24.32 7.30 14.52
CA TRP A 353 -24.11 6.32 15.59
C TRP A 353 -22.73 6.38 16.23
N VAL A 354 -21.68 6.52 15.41
CA VAL A 354 -20.29 6.56 15.88
C VAL A 354 -19.97 7.92 16.50
N ARG A 355 -20.55 9.01 15.98
CA ARG A 355 -20.23 10.40 16.34
C ARG A 355 -18.71 10.68 16.28
N PRO A 356 -18.06 10.41 15.13
CA PRO A 356 -16.63 10.61 15.02
C PRO A 356 -16.27 12.09 14.96
N HIS A 357 -15.01 12.41 15.29
CA HIS A 357 -14.45 13.75 15.09
C HIS A 357 -13.76 13.84 13.72
N LYS A 358 -13.13 12.73 13.31
CA LYS A 358 -12.51 12.57 11.99
C LYS A 358 -13.07 11.31 11.33
N ALA A 359 -13.30 11.34 10.02
CA ALA A 359 -13.52 10.12 9.25
C ALA A 359 -12.61 10.05 8.03
N ILE A 360 -11.97 8.89 7.83
CA ILE A 360 -10.98 8.72 6.75
C ILE A 360 -11.55 7.90 5.60
N PHE A 361 -11.42 8.41 4.38
CA PHE A 361 -11.83 7.74 3.15
C PHE A 361 -10.67 7.69 2.15
N GLY A 362 -10.63 6.64 1.32
CA GLY A 362 -9.60 6.48 0.30
C GLY A 362 -9.93 7.25 -0.98
N GLN A 363 -8.98 8.04 -1.49
CA GLN A 363 -9.13 8.89 -2.68
C GLN A 363 -9.56 8.11 -3.94
N LYS A 364 -9.25 6.81 -4.03
CA LYS A 364 -9.60 5.94 -5.16
C LYS A 364 -11.08 6.08 -5.56
N ASP A 365 -11.97 6.18 -4.59
CA ASP A 365 -13.38 6.43 -4.78
C ASP A 365 -13.65 7.94 -4.68
N PHE A 366 -13.15 8.71 -5.65
CA PHE A 366 -13.08 10.18 -5.61
C PHE A 366 -14.46 10.84 -5.43
N ILE A 367 -15.45 10.45 -6.24
CA ILE A 367 -16.81 11.01 -6.13
C ILE A 367 -17.42 10.68 -4.77
N GLN A 368 -17.16 9.47 -4.23
CA GLN A 368 -17.59 9.16 -2.87
C GLN A 368 -16.96 10.11 -1.85
N CYS A 369 -15.65 10.41 -1.95
CA CYS A 369 -14.97 11.35 -1.06
C CYS A 369 -15.59 12.75 -1.12
N ILE A 370 -15.92 13.25 -2.32
CA ILE A 370 -16.61 14.54 -2.50
C ILE A 370 -17.97 14.52 -1.80
N LEU A 371 -18.78 13.48 -2.05
CA LEU A 371 -20.14 13.39 -1.51
C LEU A 371 -20.17 13.26 0.00
N VAL A 372 -19.30 12.43 0.60
CA VAL A 372 -19.25 12.30 2.07
C VAL A 372 -18.69 13.56 2.73
N THR A 373 -17.83 14.31 2.06
CA THR A 373 -17.35 15.62 2.53
C THR A 373 -18.49 16.63 2.57
N ARG A 374 -19.27 16.74 1.48
CA ARG A 374 -20.45 17.61 1.42
C ARG A 374 -21.51 17.21 2.44
N LEU A 375 -21.76 15.91 2.59
CA LEU A 375 -22.68 15.36 3.58
C LEU A 375 -22.24 15.74 5.01
N ALA A 376 -20.96 15.60 5.33
CA ALA A 376 -20.43 15.97 6.64
C ALA A 376 -20.57 17.48 6.92
N GLN A 377 -20.21 18.32 5.94
CA GLN A 377 -20.36 19.77 6.05
C GLN A 377 -21.81 20.20 6.32
N GLU A 378 -22.78 19.53 5.71
CA GLU A 378 -24.20 19.87 5.86
C GLU A 378 -24.81 19.36 7.17
N PHE A 379 -24.54 18.09 7.54
CA PHE A 379 -25.26 17.41 8.61
C PHE A 379 -24.44 17.14 9.88
N PHE A 380 -23.12 17.27 9.81
CA PHE A 380 -22.18 16.88 10.86
C PHE A 380 -21.05 17.92 11.00
N PRO A 381 -21.34 19.15 11.45
CA PRO A 381 -20.38 20.26 11.43
C PRO A 381 -19.11 20.02 12.26
N ASP A 382 -19.17 19.14 13.25
CA ASP A 382 -18.01 18.76 14.09
C ASP A 382 -17.17 17.61 13.53
N LEU A 383 -17.57 17.07 12.36
CA LEU A 383 -16.88 15.96 11.68
C LEU A 383 -16.04 16.48 10.52
N GLU A 384 -14.72 16.25 10.60
CA GLU A 384 -13.82 16.49 9.47
C GLU A 384 -13.60 15.20 8.66
N ILE A 385 -13.74 15.32 7.35
CA ILE A 385 -13.41 14.24 6.41
C ILE A 385 -11.94 14.36 5.98
N VAL A 386 -11.19 13.29 6.17
CA VAL A 386 -9.79 13.17 5.75
C VAL A 386 -9.72 12.23 4.55
N VAL A 387 -9.19 12.73 3.43
CA VAL A 387 -8.99 11.92 2.22
C VAL A 387 -7.56 11.39 2.21
N HIS A 388 -7.43 10.06 2.25
CA HIS A 388 -6.13 9.38 2.16
C HIS A 388 -5.80 9.07 0.70
N PRO A 389 -4.59 9.37 0.20
CA PRO A 389 -4.19 9.07 -1.18
C PRO A 389 -4.38 7.59 -1.56
N THR A 390 -4.65 7.35 -2.85
CA THR A 390 -4.81 6.00 -3.40
C THR A 390 -3.53 5.19 -3.22
N VAL A 391 -3.63 4.05 -2.53
CA VAL A 391 -2.53 3.08 -2.44
C VAL A 391 -2.54 2.19 -3.68
N ARG A 392 -1.37 1.99 -4.28
CA ARG A 392 -1.18 1.26 -5.53
C ARG A 392 -0.25 0.07 -5.33
N GLU A 393 -0.48 -1.00 -6.09
CA GLU A 393 0.49 -2.07 -6.29
C GLU A 393 1.75 -1.53 -7.01
N PRO A 394 2.92 -2.21 -6.96
CA PRO A 394 4.12 -1.79 -7.70
C PRO A 394 3.90 -1.61 -9.21
N SER A 395 2.90 -2.33 -9.76
CA SER A 395 2.45 -2.23 -11.15
C SER A 395 1.76 -0.90 -11.48
N GLY A 396 1.34 -0.13 -10.46
CA GLY A 396 0.54 1.09 -10.58
C GLY A 396 -0.97 0.86 -10.42
N LEU A 397 -1.43 -0.40 -10.41
CA LEU A 397 -2.84 -0.74 -10.19
C LEU A 397 -3.30 -0.25 -8.81
N ALA A 398 -4.38 0.53 -8.77
CA ALA A 398 -5.00 0.93 -7.52
C ALA A 398 -5.49 -0.30 -6.74
N MET A 399 -5.15 -0.38 -5.45
CA MET A 399 -5.56 -1.51 -4.62
C MET A 399 -7.08 -1.51 -4.41
N SER A 400 -7.69 -2.70 -4.54
CA SER A 400 -9.13 -2.89 -4.43
C SER A 400 -9.43 -4.34 -4.06
N SER A 401 -10.44 -4.58 -3.21
CA SER A 401 -10.92 -5.93 -2.91
C SER A 401 -11.33 -6.66 -4.20
N ARG A 402 -11.88 -5.92 -5.18
CA ARG A 402 -12.29 -6.46 -6.48
C ARG A 402 -11.12 -6.97 -7.33
N ASN A 403 -9.87 -6.61 -7.04
CA ASN A 403 -8.70 -7.15 -7.77
C ASN A 403 -8.58 -8.67 -7.60
N ASN A 404 -9.14 -9.24 -6.53
CA ASN A 404 -9.16 -10.69 -6.30
C ASN A 404 -10.09 -11.44 -7.28
N LYS A 405 -10.97 -10.73 -8.01
CA LYS A 405 -11.81 -11.32 -9.07
C LYS A 405 -11.07 -11.41 -10.41
N LEU A 406 -9.93 -10.75 -10.57
CA LEU A 406 -9.15 -10.75 -11.80
C LEU A 406 -8.46 -12.10 -11.99
N THR A 407 -8.57 -12.66 -13.18
CA THR A 407 -7.70 -13.77 -13.60
C THR A 407 -6.24 -13.31 -13.65
N PRO A 408 -5.25 -14.23 -13.62
CA PRO A 408 -3.83 -13.84 -13.74
C PRO A 408 -3.52 -12.98 -14.98
N GLN A 409 -4.18 -13.27 -16.12
CA GLN A 409 -4.03 -12.49 -17.35
C GLN A 409 -4.66 -11.09 -17.21
N GLU A 410 -5.87 -10.99 -16.65
CA GLU A 410 -6.51 -9.70 -16.40
C GLU A 410 -5.71 -8.87 -15.39
N LYS A 411 -5.12 -9.50 -14.36
CA LYS A 411 -4.29 -8.81 -13.35
C LYS A 411 -3.03 -8.21 -13.95
N GLN A 412 -2.39 -8.88 -14.92
CA GLN A 412 -1.26 -8.31 -15.67
C GLN A 412 -1.67 -7.11 -16.52
N ARG A 413 -2.92 -7.07 -17.00
CA ARG A 413 -3.45 -6.00 -17.86
C ARG A 413 -4.10 -4.85 -17.08
N ALA A 414 -4.58 -5.10 -15.87
CA ALA A 414 -5.27 -4.11 -15.04
C ALA A 414 -4.52 -2.78 -14.83
N PRO A 415 -3.16 -2.74 -14.78
CA PRO A 415 -2.41 -1.48 -14.78
C PRO A 415 -2.67 -0.56 -15.98
N LEU A 416 -3.23 -1.06 -17.09
CA LEU A 416 -3.62 -0.23 -18.25
C LEU A 416 -4.58 0.89 -17.87
N ILE A 417 -5.46 0.69 -16.87
CA ILE A 417 -6.37 1.73 -16.38
C ILE A 417 -5.59 2.96 -15.89
N TYR A 418 -4.55 2.72 -15.08
CA TYR A 418 -3.68 3.77 -14.58
C TYR A 418 -2.77 4.35 -15.67
N GLN A 419 -2.36 3.54 -16.65
CA GLN A 419 -1.60 4.03 -17.80
C GLN A 419 -2.42 4.99 -18.68
N ILE A 420 -3.71 4.72 -18.90
CA ILE A 420 -4.61 5.62 -19.64
C ILE A 420 -4.67 6.99 -18.95
N LEU A 421 -4.85 7.01 -17.63
CA LEU A 421 -4.78 8.24 -16.82
C LEU A 421 -3.43 8.94 -16.99
N SER A 422 -2.33 8.19 -16.92
CA SER A 422 -0.96 8.71 -17.01
C SER A 422 -0.65 9.33 -18.38
N VAL A 423 -1.20 8.80 -19.48
CA VAL A 423 -1.07 9.43 -20.82
C VAL A 423 -1.71 10.81 -20.83
N MET A 424 -2.94 10.93 -20.33
CA MET A 424 -3.65 12.21 -20.30
C MET A 424 -2.94 13.21 -19.38
N ALA A 425 -2.49 12.78 -18.20
CA ALA A 425 -1.69 13.59 -17.29
C ALA A 425 -0.38 14.07 -17.91
N THR A 426 0.32 13.20 -18.65
CA THR A 426 1.57 13.55 -19.35
C THR A 426 1.32 14.63 -20.40
N LYS A 427 0.20 14.57 -21.14
CA LYS A 427 -0.17 15.61 -22.10
C LYS A 427 -0.44 16.97 -21.44
N ILE A 428 -1.16 16.97 -20.31
CA ILE A 428 -1.39 18.19 -19.53
C ILE A 428 -0.06 18.76 -19.00
N TYR A 429 0.81 17.89 -18.47
CA TYR A 429 2.12 18.28 -17.93
C TYR A 429 3.04 18.90 -18.98
N LEU A 430 3.21 18.24 -20.13
CA LEU A 430 4.07 18.73 -21.21
C LEU A 430 3.59 20.07 -21.75
N ASN A 431 2.27 20.26 -21.86
CA ASN A 431 1.70 21.54 -22.26
C ASN A 431 1.94 22.64 -21.22
N SER A 432 1.87 22.32 -19.92
CA SER A 432 2.10 23.28 -18.83
C SER A 432 3.56 23.70 -18.64
N THR A 433 4.52 22.93 -19.18
CA THR A 433 5.96 23.11 -18.98
C THR A 433 6.71 23.60 -20.22
N SER A 434 6.06 23.70 -21.37
CA SER A 434 6.69 24.27 -22.56
C SER A 434 7.03 25.74 -22.32
N SER A 435 8.28 26.14 -22.57
CA SER A 435 8.71 27.54 -22.52
C SER A 435 8.34 28.32 -23.80
N ASP A 436 8.00 27.60 -24.86
CA ASP A 436 7.64 28.16 -26.16
C ASP A 436 6.11 28.27 -26.28
N LEU A 437 5.59 29.49 -26.17
CA LEU A 437 4.16 29.80 -26.31
C LEU A 437 3.59 29.38 -27.67
N SER A 438 4.43 29.25 -28.72
CA SER A 438 3.98 28.85 -30.06
C SER A 438 3.73 27.35 -30.21
N SER A 439 4.23 26.53 -29.27
CA SER A 439 4.00 25.07 -29.21
C SER A 439 2.95 24.65 -28.16
N HIS A 440 2.29 25.62 -27.49
CA HIS A 440 1.16 25.34 -26.59
C HIS A 440 -0.06 24.92 -27.41
N VAL A 441 -0.28 23.61 -27.49
CA VAL A 441 -1.53 23.07 -28.04
C VAL A 441 -2.63 23.30 -27.02
N HIS A 442 -3.66 24.08 -27.34
CA HIS A 442 -4.83 24.18 -26.46
C HIS A 442 -5.53 22.81 -26.42
N LEU A 443 -5.32 22.05 -25.35
CA LEU A 443 -5.94 20.74 -25.17
C LEU A 443 -7.21 20.89 -24.34
N THR A 444 -8.33 20.70 -25.01
CA THR A 444 -9.65 20.65 -24.38
C THR A 444 -9.88 19.33 -23.65
N VAL A 445 -10.83 19.32 -22.71
CA VAL A 445 -11.31 18.10 -22.04
C VAL A 445 -11.68 17.02 -23.07
N LYS A 446 -12.38 17.40 -24.15
CA LYS A 446 -12.78 16.49 -25.23
C LYS A 446 -11.59 15.85 -25.94
N GLU A 447 -10.55 16.63 -26.23
CA GLU A 447 -9.34 16.12 -26.88
C GLU A 447 -8.53 15.19 -25.97
N LEU A 448 -8.38 15.56 -24.70
CA LEU A 448 -7.73 14.69 -23.70
C LEU A 448 -8.49 13.38 -23.51
N ARG A 449 -9.82 13.43 -23.42
CA ARG A 449 -10.68 12.25 -23.35
C ARG A 449 -10.51 11.37 -24.60
N LYS A 450 -10.42 11.97 -25.79
CA LYS A 450 -10.18 11.25 -27.05
C LYS A 450 -8.84 10.52 -27.03
N ILE A 451 -7.77 11.16 -26.55
CA ILE A 451 -6.44 10.54 -26.40
C ILE A 451 -6.50 9.32 -25.48
N GLY A 452 -7.14 9.46 -24.31
CA GLY A 452 -7.31 8.34 -23.38
C GLY A 452 -8.13 7.20 -23.97
N ALA A 453 -9.21 7.52 -24.69
CA ALA A 453 -10.08 6.54 -25.35
C ALA A 453 -9.39 5.79 -26.51
N GLU A 454 -8.55 6.48 -27.29
CA GLU A 454 -7.73 5.86 -28.33
C GLU A 454 -6.69 4.91 -27.74
N PHE A 455 -6.00 5.32 -26.67
CA PHE A 455 -5.06 4.44 -25.97
C PHE A 455 -5.77 3.19 -25.42
N ALA A 456 -6.93 3.36 -24.81
CA ALA A 456 -7.74 2.24 -24.30
C ALA A 456 -8.15 1.27 -25.42
N ARG A 457 -8.64 1.80 -26.55
CA ARG A 457 -9.02 1.00 -27.72
C ARG A 457 -7.85 0.19 -28.27
N ASN A 458 -6.69 0.82 -28.42
CA ASN A 458 -5.48 0.18 -28.95
C ASN A 458 -4.95 -0.92 -28.02
N ASN A 459 -5.30 -0.89 -26.74
CA ASN A 459 -4.91 -1.88 -25.73
C ASN A 459 -6.06 -2.81 -25.31
N ASN A 460 -7.17 -2.83 -26.07
CA ASN A 460 -8.36 -3.64 -25.81
C ASN A 460 -8.88 -3.51 -24.37
N VAL A 461 -8.98 -2.27 -23.88
CA VAL A 461 -9.64 -1.92 -22.61
C VAL A 461 -11.05 -1.44 -22.93
N GLU A 462 -12.06 -2.05 -22.30
CA GLU A 462 -13.45 -1.61 -22.42
C GLU A 462 -13.69 -0.45 -21.46
N LEU A 463 -13.93 0.74 -21.99
CA LEU A 463 -14.19 1.93 -21.19
C LEU A 463 -15.68 2.10 -20.91
N GLU A 464 -16.01 2.40 -19.66
CA GLU A 464 -17.34 2.88 -19.25
C GLU A 464 -17.40 4.40 -19.30
N TYR A 465 -16.36 5.08 -18.77
CA TYR A 465 -16.19 6.52 -18.90
C TYR A 465 -14.74 6.96 -18.65
N ILE A 466 -14.40 8.15 -19.17
CA ILE A 466 -13.28 8.98 -18.73
C ILE A 466 -13.85 10.37 -18.47
N ALA A 467 -13.71 10.85 -17.24
CA ALA A 467 -14.30 12.09 -16.76
C ALA A 467 -13.23 13.02 -16.18
N PHE A 468 -13.42 14.31 -16.40
CA PHE A 468 -12.57 15.37 -15.84
C PHE A 468 -13.42 16.17 -14.87
N HIS A 469 -12.90 16.41 -13.68
CA HIS A 469 -13.63 17.04 -12.60
C HIS A 469 -12.88 18.24 -12.04
N ASP A 470 -13.64 19.23 -11.61
CA ASP A 470 -13.16 20.17 -10.61
C ASP A 470 -12.86 19.39 -9.30
N PRO A 471 -11.66 19.53 -8.72
CA PRO A 471 -11.21 18.66 -7.63
C PRO A 471 -11.91 18.93 -6.30
N ASP A 472 -12.56 20.08 -6.12
CA ASP A 472 -13.16 20.50 -4.84
C ASP A 472 -14.68 20.32 -4.85
N THR A 473 -15.30 20.42 -6.03
CA THR A 473 -16.75 20.26 -6.21
C THR A 473 -17.13 18.88 -6.76
N GLY A 474 -16.21 18.19 -7.43
CA GLY A 474 -16.48 16.92 -8.11
C GLY A 474 -17.34 17.08 -9.38
N PHE A 475 -17.73 18.31 -9.76
CA PHE A 475 -18.49 18.53 -10.99
C PHE A 475 -17.63 18.24 -12.22
N GLN A 476 -18.26 17.60 -13.21
CA GLN A 476 -17.62 17.37 -14.48
C GLN A 476 -17.39 18.69 -15.22
N LEU A 477 -16.22 18.80 -15.85
CA LEU A 477 -15.81 19.94 -16.65
C LEU A 477 -16.43 19.86 -18.05
N ASP A 478 -16.70 21.03 -18.65
CA ASP A 478 -17.22 21.14 -20.02
C ASP A 478 -16.24 20.56 -21.03
N ASP A 479 -16.75 19.87 -22.05
CA ASP A 479 -15.95 19.23 -23.09
C ASP A 479 -15.06 20.22 -23.86
N ASN A 480 -15.49 21.48 -24.01
CA ASN A 480 -14.76 22.52 -24.73
C ASN A 480 -13.82 23.31 -23.81
N LEU A 481 -13.79 23.03 -22.51
CA LEU A 481 -12.88 23.70 -21.58
C LEU A 481 -11.43 23.30 -21.90
N ALA A 482 -10.59 24.29 -22.19
CA ALA A 482 -9.15 24.10 -22.31
C ALA A 482 -8.52 23.92 -20.92
N ILE A 483 -7.71 22.87 -20.75
CA ILE A 483 -7.04 22.60 -19.48
C ILE A 483 -5.67 23.27 -19.45
N ASP A 484 -5.54 24.28 -18.60
CA ASP A 484 -4.26 24.91 -18.28
C ASP A 484 -3.65 24.27 -17.02
N GLY A 485 -2.86 23.21 -17.19
CA GLY A 485 -2.21 22.51 -16.08
C GLY A 485 -1.26 23.37 -15.24
N LYS A 486 -0.87 24.57 -15.70
CA LYS A 486 -0.02 25.49 -14.93
C LYS A 486 -0.81 26.21 -13.84
N ASN A 487 -2.01 26.69 -14.19
CA ASN A 487 -2.83 27.54 -13.31
C ASN A 487 -4.05 26.81 -12.72
N GLN A 488 -4.46 25.69 -13.33
CA GLN A 488 -5.62 24.91 -12.95
C GLN A 488 -5.22 23.53 -12.44
N CYS A 489 -5.96 23.05 -11.43
CA CYS A 489 -5.89 21.67 -10.97
C CYS A 489 -7.17 20.95 -11.38
N VAL A 490 -7.04 19.71 -11.86
CA VAL A 490 -8.18 18.87 -12.30
C VAL A 490 -8.01 17.45 -11.79
N THR A 491 -9.12 16.77 -11.51
CA THR A 491 -9.13 15.32 -11.23
C THR A 491 -9.62 14.57 -12.46
N ILE A 492 -8.83 13.62 -12.94
CA ILE A 492 -9.22 12.72 -14.03
C ILE A 492 -9.65 11.40 -13.42
N SER A 493 -10.90 10.99 -13.68
CA SER A 493 -11.49 9.73 -13.22
C SER A 493 -11.74 8.80 -14.40
N ILE A 494 -11.57 7.50 -14.19
CA ILE A 494 -11.81 6.47 -15.21
C ILE A 494 -12.54 5.27 -14.61
N ALA A 495 -13.43 4.68 -15.39
CA ALA A 495 -13.96 3.35 -15.13
C ALA A 495 -13.92 2.50 -16.40
N GLY A 496 -13.61 1.22 -16.24
CA GLY A 496 -13.58 0.27 -17.35
C GLY A 496 -13.22 -1.15 -16.89
N SER A 497 -13.04 -2.05 -17.85
CA SER A 497 -12.59 -3.42 -17.63
C SER A 497 -11.48 -3.80 -18.62
N VAL A 498 -10.58 -4.67 -18.17
CA VAL A 498 -9.51 -5.26 -18.99
C VAL A 498 -9.81 -6.71 -19.40
N GLY A 499 -11.07 -7.12 -19.21
CA GLY A 499 -11.57 -8.47 -19.34
C GLY A 499 -13.07 -8.54 -19.04
N LYS A 500 -13.60 -9.74 -18.78
CA LYS A 500 -15.04 -10.01 -18.97
C LYS A 500 -15.97 -9.52 -17.86
N SER A 501 -15.49 -9.28 -16.63
CA SER A 501 -16.42 -9.10 -15.50
C SER A 501 -16.02 -8.12 -14.42
N THR A 502 -14.72 -7.80 -14.25
CA THR A 502 -14.30 -6.93 -13.15
C THR A 502 -14.23 -5.49 -13.61
N ARG A 503 -15.16 -4.67 -13.11
CA ARG A 503 -15.13 -3.21 -13.24
C ARG A 503 -14.04 -2.64 -12.34
N LEU A 504 -13.10 -1.93 -12.96
CA LEU A 504 -12.02 -1.21 -12.30
C LEU A 504 -12.32 0.28 -12.35
N ILE A 505 -11.93 0.98 -11.29
CA ILE A 505 -11.97 2.45 -11.22
C ILE A 505 -10.64 2.97 -10.75
N ASP A 506 -10.29 4.16 -11.20
CA ASP A 506 -9.12 4.88 -10.74
C ASP A 506 -9.29 6.38 -10.96
N ASN A 507 -8.47 7.19 -10.30
CA ASN A 507 -8.38 8.62 -10.55
C ASN A 507 -6.99 9.17 -10.22
N ILE A 508 -6.68 10.34 -10.79
CA ILE A 508 -5.48 11.14 -10.48
C ILE A 508 -5.81 12.63 -10.46
N LYS A 509 -5.20 13.37 -9.53
CA LYS A 509 -5.25 14.85 -9.49
C LYS A 509 -3.99 15.43 -10.14
N VAL A 510 -4.16 16.37 -11.08
CA VAL A 510 -3.08 16.93 -11.91
C VAL A 510 -3.22 18.44 -12.11
N GLY A 511 -2.09 19.14 -12.22
CA GLY A 511 -2.00 20.58 -12.47
C GLY A 511 -1.86 21.45 -11.21
N LYS A 512 -1.52 22.74 -11.41
CA LYS A 512 -1.24 23.73 -10.34
C LYS A 512 -0.21 23.23 -9.30
N GLY A 513 0.85 22.59 -9.77
CA GLY A 513 1.90 22.00 -8.92
C GLY A 513 1.50 20.70 -8.21
N VAL A 514 0.25 20.25 -8.33
CA VAL A 514 -0.22 18.95 -7.83
C VAL A 514 -0.14 17.94 -8.95
N TRP A 515 0.60 16.86 -8.73
CA TRP A 515 0.84 15.83 -9.73
C TRP A 515 0.84 14.48 -9.02
N ASP A 516 -0.35 13.93 -8.78
CA ASP A 516 -0.54 12.68 -8.03
C ASP A 516 0.24 11.54 -8.66
N GLN A 517 1.44 11.25 -8.12
CA GLN A 517 2.32 10.12 -8.38
C GLN A 517 2.19 9.50 -9.79
N PHE A 518 2.06 10.27 -10.86
CA PHE A 518 1.87 9.72 -12.20
C PHE A 518 3.25 9.49 -12.81
N LYS A 519 3.48 8.31 -13.38
CA LYS A 519 4.73 8.06 -14.12
C LYS A 519 4.63 8.82 -15.44
N LEU A 520 5.53 9.78 -15.65
CA LEU A 520 5.75 10.39 -16.97
C LEU A 520 6.01 9.26 -17.97
N MET A 521 5.03 8.96 -18.82
CA MET A 521 5.22 7.95 -19.84
C MET A 521 6.06 8.56 -20.96
N LYS A 522 7.25 8.01 -21.20
CA LYS A 522 7.99 8.29 -22.44
C LYS A 522 7.09 7.80 -23.59
N MET A 523 6.46 8.74 -24.28
CA MET A 523 5.78 8.45 -25.53
C MET A 523 6.86 8.13 -26.56
N TYR A 524 6.88 6.89 -27.04
CA TYR A 524 7.59 6.53 -28.26
C TYR A 524 6.76 6.93 -29.48
#